data_AF-A0A951JW74-F1
#
_entry.id   AF-A0A951JW74-F1
#
_cell.length_a   1.000
_cell.length_b   1.000
_cell.length_c   1.000
_cell.angle_alpha   90.00
_cell.angle_beta   90.00
_cell.angle_gamma   90.00
#
_symmetry.space_group_name_H-M   'P 1'
#
loop_
_entity.id
_entity.type
_entity.pdbx_description
1 polymer ?
#
loop_
_entity_poly.entity_id
_entity_poly.type
_entity_poly.pdbx_seq_one_letter_code
_entity_poly.pdbx_strand_id
1 'polypeptide(L)'
;MSESYTGDRLSIPVAVFHGAQTGPRMFVTAAVHGDELNGVAACRELIQSLDPQRLRGTILIAPLVNILGVQLHSRYLPDRRDLNRAFPGSPTGSLAARIARVVLDEIVVASDLGVDLHTAANRRTNVPQVRIDTADPQTLRLAEAFGAPYILSAATRPGSLREVAADRGVPVLTFEGGEALRFDTDAIQVATEGILRLLHHLQMTDAAPEPPHDPPVVMHDSRWIRAERGGILDLQVGPGDQVRVGQTLWATTDPFGHERSAVDSPDDGVVIGATTLPLVSPGDAVLHVGLVGERPPHEDDPSEEEDQVEDDHPA
;
A
#
# COMPACT_ATOMS: atom_id res chain seq x y z
N MET A 1 11.11 -8.31 22.04
CA MET A 1 9.99 -9.29 22.04
C MET A 1 8.84 -8.72 22.86
N SER A 2 7.60 -8.97 22.43
CA SER A 2 6.37 -8.55 23.11
C SER A 2 5.51 -9.77 23.44
N GLU A 3 4.50 -9.58 24.27
CA GLU A 3 3.54 -10.62 24.69
C GLU A 3 2.11 -10.19 24.34
N SER A 4 1.22 -11.16 24.14
CA SER A 4 -0.23 -10.96 23.98
C SER A 4 -0.90 -10.65 25.33
N TYR A 5 -2.20 -10.33 25.32
CA TYR A 5 -2.99 -10.18 26.55
C TYR A 5 -3.05 -11.43 27.43
N THR A 6 -2.81 -12.62 26.85
CA THR A 6 -2.78 -13.90 27.56
C THR A 6 -1.39 -14.25 28.10
N GLY A 7 -0.37 -13.40 27.85
CA GLY A 7 1.02 -13.63 28.25
C GLY A 7 1.81 -14.51 27.26
N ASP A 8 1.24 -14.80 26.09
CA ASP A 8 1.91 -15.60 25.06
C ASP A 8 2.93 -14.74 24.31
N ARG A 9 4.10 -15.32 24.02
CA ARG A 9 5.13 -14.62 23.23
C ARG A 9 4.65 -14.41 21.81
N LEU A 10 4.76 -13.17 21.34
CA LEU A 10 4.48 -12.83 19.96
C LEU A 10 5.73 -13.03 19.10
N SER A 11 5.58 -13.77 18.01
CA SER A 11 6.62 -14.00 17.01
C SER A 11 6.13 -13.52 15.64
N ILE A 12 6.98 -12.77 14.95
CA ILE A 12 6.76 -12.38 13.55
C ILE A 12 7.50 -13.43 12.69
N PRO A 13 6.79 -14.26 11.91
CA PRO A 13 7.44 -15.21 11.03
C PRO A 13 8.15 -14.47 9.90
N VAL A 14 9.42 -14.78 9.68
CA VAL A 14 10.23 -14.22 8.58
C VAL A 14 10.88 -15.37 7.83
N ALA A 15 10.65 -15.44 6.52
CA ALA A 15 11.40 -16.32 5.63
C ALA A 15 12.67 -15.59 5.19
N VAL A 16 13.83 -16.20 5.43
CA VAL A 16 15.13 -15.62 5.06
C VAL A 16 15.77 -16.50 4.00
N PHE A 17 15.95 -15.94 2.81
CA PHE A 17 16.68 -16.59 1.72
C PHE A 17 18.05 -15.94 1.62
N HIS A 18 19.08 -16.67 2.02
CA HIS A 18 20.46 -16.25 1.87
C HIS A 18 21.07 -16.94 0.64
N GLY A 19 21.49 -16.12 -0.32
CA GLY A 19 22.02 -16.57 -1.60
C GLY A 19 23.40 -17.21 -1.48
N ALA A 20 23.74 -18.04 -2.47
CA ALA A 20 25.06 -18.67 -2.57
C ALA A 20 26.21 -17.68 -2.86
N GLN A 21 25.87 -16.48 -3.35
CA GLN A 21 26.83 -15.42 -3.69
C GLN A 21 26.53 -14.15 -2.90
N THR A 22 27.56 -13.33 -2.70
CA THR A 22 27.40 -12.00 -2.09
C THR A 22 26.59 -11.09 -3.01
N GLY A 23 25.73 -10.25 -2.42
CA GLY A 23 24.88 -9.30 -3.13
C GLY A 23 24.08 -8.44 -2.16
N PRO A 24 23.17 -7.60 -2.70
CA PRO A 24 22.32 -6.71 -1.90
C PRO A 24 21.38 -7.44 -0.94
N ARG A 25 20.83 -6.69 0.00
CA ARG A 25 19.83 -7.17 0.95
C ARG A 25 18.50 -6.46 0.69
N MET A 26 17.43 -7.22 0.54
CA MET A 26 16.09 -6.68 0.33
C MET A 26 15.13 -7.22 1.40
N PHE A 27 14.16 -6.40 1.83
CA PHE A 27 13.02 -6.91 2.58
C PHE A 27 11.70 -6.74 1.82
N VAL A 28 10.77 -7.64 2.11
CA VAL A 28 9.36 -7.56 1.72
C VAL A 28 8.52 -7.72 2.98
N THR A 29 7.68 -6.75 3.28
CA THR A 29 6.72 -6.80 4.38
C THR A 29 5.29 -6.79 3.85
N ALA A 30 4.40 -7.49 4.55
CA ALA A 30 2.98 -7.43 4.32
C ALA A 30 2.22 -7.49 5.64
N ALA A 31 0.93 -7.12 5.57
CA ALA A 31 0.04 -7.07 6.71
C ALA A 31 0.61 -6.27 7.88
N VAL A 32 1.19 -5.09 7.60
CA VAL A 32 1.44 -4.06 8.64
C VAL A 32 0.09 -3.60 9.20
N HIS A 33 -0.92 -3.48 8.33
CA HIS A 33 -2.33 -3.50 8.70
C HIS A 33 -2.88 -4.91 8.54
N GLY A 34 -3.60 -5.42 9.53
CA GLY A 34 -3.95 -6.85 9.58
C GLY A 34 -5.06 -7.28 8.63
N ASP A 35 -5.82 -6.35 8.07
CA ASP A 35 -6.89 -6.59 7.10
C ASP A 35 -6.43 -6.54 5.64
N GLU A 36 -5.17 -6.22 5.38
CA GLU A 36 -4.61 -6.05 4.03
C GLU A 36 -3.92 -7.35 3.56
N LEU A 37 -4.68 -8.24 2.92
CA LEU A 37 -4.27 -9.64 2.72
C LEU A 37 -3.56 -9.94 1.39
N ASN A 38 -3.65 -9.08 0.38
CA ASN A 38 -3.02 -9.34 -0.94
C ASN A 38 -1.49 -9.48 -0.82
N GLY A 39 -0.86 -8.65 0.01
CA GLY A 39 0.58 -8.77 0.27
C GLY A 39 0.98 -10.11 0.90
N VAL A 40 0.10 -10.71 1.71
CA VAL A 40 0.33 -12.03 2.33
C VAL A 40 0.40 -13.11 1.24
N ALA A 41 -0.52 -13.06 0.27
CA ALA A 41 -0.54 -13.98 -0.86
C ALA A 41 0.67 -13.79 -1.79
N ALA A 42 1.03 -12.54 -2.10
CA ALA A 42 2.24 -12.25 -2.88
C ALA A 42 3.52 -12.75 -2.17
N CYS A 43 3.64 -12.55 -0.86
CA CYS A 43 4.74 -13.12 -0.07
C CYS A 43 4.79 -14.65 -0.17
N ARG A 44 3.64 -15.34 -0.15
CA ARG A 44 3.57 -16.79 -0.31
C ARG A 44 4.07 -17.24 -1.68
N GLU A 45 3.68 -16.55 -2.75
CA GLU A 45 4.15 -16.87 -4.11
C GLU A 45 5.65 -16.62 -4.28
N LEU A 46 6.16 -15.53 -3.70
CA LEU A 46 7.59 -15.24 -3.65
C LEU A 46 8.38 -16.35 -2.93
N ILE A 47 7.92 -16.76 -1.74
CA ILE A 47 8.55 -17.85 -0.99
C ILE A 47 8.60 -19.15 -1.80
N GLN A 48 7.59 -19.42 -2.63
CA GLN A 48 7.52 -20.62 -3.48
C GLN A 48 8.38 -20.53 -4.74
N SER A 49 8.70 -19.33 -5.22
CA SER A 49 9.44 -19.10 -6.47
C SER A 49 10.94 -18.91 -6.28
N LEU A 50 11.38 -18.56 -5.07
CA LEU A 50 12.79 -18.27 -4.79
C LEU A 50 13.63 -19.54 -4.59
N ASP A 51 14.78 -19.58 -5.25
CA ASP A 51 15.83 -20.59 -5.08
C ASP A 51 17.12 -19.94 -4.53
N PRO A 52 17.51 -20.21 -3.26
CA PRO A 52 18.74 -19.67 -2.68
C PRO A 52 20.01 -19.96 -3.48
N GLN A 53 20.07 -21.08 -4.22
CA GLN A 53 21.26 -21.43 -5.03
C GLN A 53 21.46 -20.49 -6.23
N ARG A 54 20.38 -19.81 -6.64
CA ARG A 54 20.35 -18.86 -7.77
C ARG A 54 20.25 -17.41 -7.31
N LEU A 55 20.31 -17.17 -6.00
CA LEU A 55 20.22 -15.84 -5.41
C LEU A 55 21.62 -15.30 -5.07
N ARG A 56 21.80 -13.99 -5.24
CA ARG A 56 22.95 -13.22 -4.74
C ARG A 56 22.46 -12.25 -3.68
N GLY A 57 23.09 -12.27 -2.51
CA GLY A 57 22.67 -11.45 -1.37
C GLY A 57 21.60 -12.12 -0.51
N THR A 58 20.70 -11.35 0.08
CA THR A 58 19.70 -11.86 1.02
C THR A 58 18.35 -11.21 0.78
N ILE A 59 17.26 -11.98 0.81
CA ILE A 59 15.90 -11.43 0.90
C ILE A 59 15.22 -11.91 2.19
N LEU A 60 14.65 -10.95 2.93
CA LEU A 60 13.83 -11.18 4.12
C LEU A 60 12.36 -10.95 3.77
N ILE A 61 11.51 -11.96 3.97
CA ILE A 61 10.08 -11.88 3.65
C ILE A 61 9.28 -12.07 4.93
N ALA A 62 8.59 -11.02 5.36
CA ALA A 62 7.75 -10.99 6.55
C ALA A 62 6.27 -10.84 6.12
N PRO A 63 5.55 -11.95 5.87
CA PRO A 63 4.19 -11.90 5.35
C PRO A 63 3.16 -11.37 6.34
N LEU A 64 3.46 -11.39 7.64
CA LEU A 64 2.51 -11.09 8.71
C LEU A 64 3.19 -10.25 9.79
N VAL A 65 3.31 -8.94 9.57
CA VAL A 65 3.93 -8.04 10.55
C VAL A 65 3.00 -7.79 11.74
N ASN A 66 1.74 -7.43 11.49
CA ASN A 66 0.70 -7.30 12.51
C ASN A 66 -0.13 -8.59 12.64
N ILE A 67 0.49 -9.65 13.15
CA ILE A 67 -0.16 -10.97 13.28
C ILE A 67 -1.47 -10.93 14.08
N LEU A 68 -1.56 -10.04 15.08
CA LEU A 68 -2.76 -9.90 15.91
C LEU A 68 -3.88 -9.17 15.16
N GLY A 69 -3.56 -8.16 14.36
CA GLY A 69 -4.52 -7.53 13.46
C GLY A 69 -5.09 -8.54 12.47
N VAL A 70 -4.24 -9.40 11.90
CA VAL A 70 -4.69 -10.46 10.97
C VAL A 70 -5.66 -11.43 11.63
N GLN A 71 -5.35 -11.90 12.85
CA GLN A 71 -6.23 -12.78 13.61
C GLN A 71 -7.59 -12.15 13.94
N LEU A 72 -7.64 -10.81 14.02
CA LEU A 72 -8.83 -10.03 14.32
C LEU A 72 -9.50 -9.47 13.06
N HIS A 73 -8.98 -9.74 11.87
CA HIS A 73 -9.40 -9.10 10.61
C HIS A 73 -9.47 -7.57 10.73
N SER A 74 -8.44 -6.98 11.35
CA SER A 74 -8.42 -5.56 11.69
C SER A 74 -7.13 -4.90 11.22
N ARG A 75 -7.28 -3.68 10.69
CA ARG A 75 -6.18 -2.74 10.46
C ARG A 75 -5.27 -2.58 11.68
N TYR A 76 -5.88 -2.45 12.85
CA TYR A 76 -5.22 -2.06 14.09
C TYR A 76 -4.73 -3.25 14.91
N LEU A 77 -3.85 -2.97 15.86
CA LEU A 77 -3.54 -3.89 16.95
C LEU A 77 -4.71 -3.98 17.94
N PRO A 78 -4.74 -5.00 18.84
CA PRO A 78 -5.81 -5.16 19.82
C PRO A 78 -6.00 -3.97 20.79
N ASP A 79 -5.02 -3.08 20.91
CA ASP A 79 -5.10 -1.83 21.67
C ASP A 79 -5.52 -0.62 20.81
N ARG A 80 -6.07 -0.88 19.62
CA ARG A 80 -6.55 0.08 18.60
C ARG A 80 -5.47 1.00 18.03
N ARG A 81 -4.19 0.71 18.28
CA ARG A 81 -3.11 1.47 17.68
C ARG A 81 -2.85 1.00 16.26
N ASP A 82 -2.67 1.96 15.38
CA ASP A 82 -2.09 1.71 14.07
C ASP A 82 -0.58 1.45 14.23
N LEU A 83 -0.13 0.26 13.80
CA LEU A 83 1.27 -0.11 13.80
C LEU A 83 2.10 0.81 12.90
N ASN A 84 1.54 1.23 11.77
CA ASN A 84 2.20 2.13 10.83
C ASN A 84 2.20 3.59 11.31
N ARG A 85 1.72 3.90 12.52
CA ARG A 85 1.96 5.16 13.23
C ARG A 85 2.89 5.02 14.43
N ALA A 86 3.43 3.81 14.65
CA ALA A 86 4.21 3.47 15.83
C ALA A 86 5.72 3.42 15.58
N PHE A 87 6.20 3.63 14.35
CA PHE A 87 7.64 3.71 14.06
C PHE A 87 8.22 5.03 14.58
N PRO A 88 9.49 5.07 15.04
CA PRO A 88 10.51 4.00 15.06
C PRO A 88 10.31 2.96 16.18
N GLY A 89 9.27 3.10 16.97
CA GLY A 89 8.97 2.19 18.08
C GLY A 89 9.83 2.41 19.32
N SER A 90 9.57 1.61 20.34
CA SER A 90 10.30 1.61 21.61
C SER A 90 10.28 0.21 22.24
N PRO A 91 11.44 -0.29 22.74
CA PRO A 91 11.50 -1.58 23.42
C PRO A 91 10.75 -1.59 24.75
N THR A 92 10.44 -0.42 25.33
CA THR A 92 9.70 -0.26 26.58
C THR A 92 8.28 0.28 26.37
N GLY A 93 7.89 0.59 25.14
CA GLY A 93 6.60 1.20 24.80
C GLY A 93 5.42 0.22 24.77
N SER A 94 4.36 0.64 24.07
CA SER A 94 3.18 -0.19 23.79
C SER A 94 3.54 -1.43 22.97
N LEU A 95 2.58 -2.34 22.83
CA LEU A 95 2.67 -3.49 21.94
C LEU A 95 3.08 -3.07 20.51
N ALA A 96 2.39 -2.07 19.95
CA ALA A 96 2.71 -1.49 18.64
C ALA A 96 4.15 -0.98 18.57
N ALA A 97 4.59 -0.21 19.57
CA ALA A 97 5.93 0.36 19.61
C ALA A 97 7.01 -0.73 19.72
N ARG A 98 6.75 -1.83 20.44
CA ARG A 98 7.69 -2.95 20.57
C ARG A 98 7.80 -3.74 19.27
N ILE A 99 6.68 -3.96 18.57
CA ILE A 99 6.66 -4.59 17.24
C ILE A 99 7.42 -3.72 16.25
N ALA A 100 7.05 -2.44 16.13
CA ALA A 100 7.71 -1.47 15.23
C ALA A 100 9.22 -1.41 15.47
N ARG A 101 9.65 -1.43 16.74
CA ARG A 101 11.07 -1.44 17.09
C ARG A 101 11.81 -2.67 16.59
N VAL A 102 11.22 -3.86 16.77
CA VAL A 102 11.83 -5.12 16.31
C VAL A 102 11.87 -5.17 14.79
N VAL A 103 10.80 -4.78 14.10
CA VAL A 103 10.75 -4.73 12.62
C VAL A 103 11.82 -3.78 12.09
N LEU A 104 11.95 -2.60 12.69
CA LEU A 104 12.97 -1.63 12.29
C LEU A 104 14.38 -2.18 12.44
N ASP A 105 14.72 -2.69 13.62
CA ASP A 105 16.09 -3.12 13.94
C ASP A 105 16.49 -4.39 13.16
N GLU A 106 15.59 -5.37 13.07
CA GLU A 106 15.92 -6.71 12.57
C GLU A 106 15.65 -6.89 11.06
N ILE A 107 14.73 -6.10 10.48
CA ILE A 107 14.33 -6.25 9.08
C ILE A 107 14.76 -5.04 8.25
N VAL A 108 14.35 -3.84 8.66
CA VAL A 108 14.55 -2.62 7.86
C VAL A 108 16.02 -2.22 7.82
N VAL A 109 16.66 -2.03 8.98
CA VAL A 109 18.09 -1.63 9.07
C VAL A 109 19.03 -2.72 8.51
N ALA A 110 18.56 -3.96 8.48
CA ALA A 110 19.28 -5.09 7.90
C ALA A 110 19.18 -5.20 6.37
N SER A 111 18.63 -4.18 5.69
CA SER A 111 18.38 -4.21 4.25
C SER A 111 18.86 -2.94 3.54
N ASP A 112 18.98 -3.03 2.22
CA ASP A 112 19.42 -1.95 1.33
C ASP A 112 18.23 -1.42 0.48
N LEU A 113 17.14 -2.20 0.38
CA LEU A 113 15.87 -1.84 -0.25
C LEU A 113 14.70 -2.54 0.47
N GLY A 114 13.56 -1.87 0.55
CA GLY A 114 12.31 -2.46 1.05
C GLY A 114 11.15 -2.36 0.07
N VAL A 115 10.24 -3.33 0.15
CA VAL A 115 8.89 -3.25 -0.41
C VAL A 115 7.89 -3.53 0.69
N ASP A 116 6.96 -2.60 0.91
CA ASP A 116 5.90 -2.74 1.90
C ASP A 116 4.56 -2.86 1.16
N LEU A 117 3.91 -4.02 1.29
CA LEU A 117 2.73 -4.40 0.53
C LEU A 117 1.45 -4.06 1.30
N HIS A 118 0.67 -3.13 0.76
CA HIS A 118 -0.61 -2.66 1.29
C HIS A 118 -1.76 -2.94 0.30
N THR A 119 -2.97 -2.79 0.78
CA THR A 119 -4.21 -2.74 -0.03
C THR A 119 -4.97 -1.46 0.29
N ALA A 120 -6.07 -1.21 -0.43
CA ALA A 120 -7.01 -0.20 0.04
C ALA A 120 -7.52 -0.54 1.45
N ALA A 121 -7.90 0.51 2.19
CA ALA A 121 -8.55 0.37 3.49
C ALA A 121 -9.92 -0.33 3.37
N ASN A 122 -10.53 -0.63 4.51
CA ASN A 122 -11.81 -1.33 4.52
C ASN A 122 -12.85 -0.60 3.66
N ARG A 123 -13.66 -1.37 2.93
CA ARG A 123 -14.71 -0.87 2.03
C ARG A 123 -14.19 0.05 0.92
N ARG A 124 -12.93 -0.13 0.51
CA ARG A 124 -12.31 0.55 -0.62
C ARG A 124 -11.55 -0.45 -1.47
N THR A 125 -11.24 -0.05 -2.69
CA THR A 125 -10.38 -0.79 -3.62
C THR A 125 -9.37 0.15 -4.26
N ASN A 126 -8.16 -0.35 -4.53
CA ASN A 126 -7.09 0.37 -5.22
C ASN A 126 -6.68 -0.41 -6.47
N VAL A 127 -6.42 0.28 -7.58
CA VAL A 127 -5.66 -0.33 -8.69
C VAL A 127 -4.22 -0.60 -8.24
N PRO A 128 -3.55 -1.64 -8.79
CA PRO A 128 -2.15 -1.91 -8.51
C PRO A 128 -1.26 -0.70 -8.82
N GLN A 129 -0.59 -0.18 -7.81
CA GLN A 129 0.25 1.01 -7.92
C GLN A 129 1.44 0.96 -6.94
N VAL A 130 2.49 1.70 -7.25
CA VAL A 130 3.61 1.94 -6.35
C VAL A 130 3.65 3.40 -5.92
N ARG A 131 3.80 3.64 -4.62
CA ARG A 131 3.88 4.95 -3.98
C ARG A 131 5.32 5.22 -3.54
N ILE A 132 5.91 6.29 -4.06
CA ILE A 132 7.31 6.73 -3.84
C ILE A 132 7.41 8.26 -3.79
N ASP A 133 8.61 8.81 -3.56
CA ASP A 133 8.89 10.19 -3.92
C ASP A 133 9.34 10.21 -5.39
N THR A 134 8.48 10.73 -6.28
CA THR A 134 8.80 10.78 -7.71
C THR A 134 9.89 11.79 -8.06
N ALA A 135 10.24 12.69 -7.14
CA ALA A 135 11.33 13.63 -7.34
C ALA A 135 12.71 13.02 -7.07
N ASP A 136 12.79 11.90 -6.36
CA ASP A 136 14.03 11.14 -6.20
C ASP A 136 14.24 10.18 -7.39
N PRO A 137 15.27 10.43 -8.24
CA PRO A 137 15.54 9.60 -9.42
C PRO A 137 15.95 8.17 -9.06
N GLN A 138 16.37 7.91 -7.82
CA GLN A 138 16.67 6.55 -7.36
C GLN A 138 15.38 5.75 -7.14
N THR A 139 14.43 6.28 -6.36
CA THR A 139 13.14 5.60 -6.13
C THR A 139 12.30 5.51 -7.38
N LEU A 140 12.36 6.50 -8.28
CA LEU A 140 11.67 6.45 -9.56
C LEU A 140 12.16 5.28 -10.42
N ARG A 141 13.48 5.09 -10.58
CA ARG A 141 14.04 3.95 -11.32
C ARG A 141 13.68 2.60 -10.69
N LEU A 142 13.59 2.54 -9.36
CA LEU A 142 13.13 1.33 -8.67
C LEU A 142 11.65 1.06 -8.94
N ALA A 143 10.80 2.09 -8.93
CA ALA A 143 9.37 1.95 -9.24
C ALA A 143 9.13 1.56 -10.71
N GLU A 144 9.89 2.13 -11.65
CA GLU A 144 9.90 1.72 -13.06
C GLU A 144 10.34 0.26 -13.22
N ALA A 145 11.38 -0.17 -12.50
CA ALA A 145 11.83 -1.56 -12.49
C ALA A 145 10.80 -2.51 -11.88
N PHE A 146 10.08 -2.08 -10.83
CA PHE A 146 8.95 -2.82 -10.28
C PHE A 146 7.86 -3.03 -11.34
N GLY A 147 7.58 -2.01 -12.16
CA GLY A 147 6.67 -2.14 -13.30
C GLY A 147 5.22 -2.38 -12.89
N ALA A 148 4.71 -1.64 -11.90
CA ALA A 148 3.28 -1.54 -11.68
C ALA A 148 2.65 -0.63 -12.77
N PRO A 149 1.37 -0.77 -13.10
CA PRO A 149 0.71 0.09 -14.10
C PRO A 149 0.77 1.59 -13.74
N TYR A 150 0.86 1.90 -12.45
CA TYR A 150 0.76 3.23 -11.90
C TYR A 150 1.88 3.51 -10.90
N ILE A 151 2.49 4.69 -10.99
CA ILE A 151 3.43 5.23 -10.00
C ILE A 151 2.84 6.52 -9.46
N LEU A 152 2.61 6.60 -8.16
CA LEU A 152 2.08 7.79 -7.49
C LEU A 152 3.15 8.42 -6.59
N SER A 153 3.33 9.73 -6.74
CA SER A 153 4.09 10.51 -5.77
C SER A 153 3.31 10.63 -4.47
N ALA A 154 3.90 10.17 -3.38
CA ALA A 154 3.27 10.21 -2.06
C ALA A 154 4.29 10.64 -1.00
N ALA A 155 3.91 11.62 -0.19
CA ALA A 155 4.70 12.06 0.94
C ALA A 155 4.83 10.94 1.98
N THR A 156 5.92 10.94 2.74
CA THR A 156 6.05 10.09 3.91
C THR A 156 5.16 10.61 5.03
N ARG A 157 4.59 9.70 5.83
CA ARG A 157 3.71 10.06 6.94
C ARG A 157 4.43 9.90 8.28
N PRO A 158 4.28 10.83 9.24
CA PRO A 158 4.88 10.73 10.56
C PRO A 158 4.61 9.41 11.27
N GLY A 159 5.67 8.75 11.71
CA GLY A 159 5.62 7.48 12.43
C GLY A 159 5.38 6.25 11.55
N SER A 160 5.52 6.39 10.22
CA SER A 160 5.42 5.28 9.26
C SER A 160 6.70 4.51 9.10
N LEU A 161 6.57 3.25 8.65
CA LEU A 161 7.70 2.42 8.25
C LEU A 161 8.52 3.12 7.17
N ARG A 162 7.86 3.68 6.15
CA ARG A 162 8.53 4.33 5.00
C ARG A 162 9.32 5.57 5.42
N GLU A 163 8.76 6.43 6.28
CA GLU A 163 9.47 7.60 6.83
C GLU A 163 10.75 7.18 7.55
N VAL A 164 10.61 6.28 8.53
CA VAL A 164 11.73 5.89 9.38
C VAL A 164 12.77 5.09 8.59
N ALA A 165 12.38 4.32 7.58
CA ALA A 165 13.31 3.63 6.69
C ALA A 165 14.12 4.64 5.85
N ALA A 166 13.46 5.66 5.30
CA ALA A 166 14.12 6.74 4.55
C ALA A 166 15.13 7.51 5.42
N ASP A 167 14.79 7.82 6.68
CA ASP A 167 15.70 8.42 7.66
C ASP A 167 16.95 7.56 7.94
N ARG A 168 16.86 6.26 7.71
CA ARG A 168 17.98 5.30 7.84
C ARG A 168 18.69 5.01 6.52
N GLY A 169 18.33 5.70 5.44
CA GLY A 169 18.92 5.52 4.12
C GLY A 169 18.48 4.24 3.41
N VAL A 170 17.36 3.64 3.83
CA VAL A 170 16.78 2.45 3.20
C VAL A 170 15.56 2.88 2.39
N PRO A 171 15.63 2.98 1.05
CA PRO A 171 14.47 3.27 0.23
C PRO A 171 13.40 2.19 0.39
N VAL A 172 12.13 2.59 0.46
CA VAL A 172 10.98 1.68 0.54
C VAL A 172 9.96 2.06 -0.51
N LEU A 173 9.58 1.09 -1.34
CA LEU A 173 8.45 1.20 -2.25
C LEU A 173 7.21 0.71 -1.51
N THR A 174 6.19 1.55 -1.40
CA THR A 174 4.88 1.12 -0.89
C THR A 174 4.04 0.66 -2.06
N PHE A 175 3.66 -0.60 -2.09
CA PHE A 175 2.71 -1.13 -3.07
C PHE A 175 1.29 -1.04 -2.51
N GLU A 176 0.34 -0.71 -3.36
CA GLU A 176 -1.09 -0.65 -3.06
C GLU A 176 -1.84 -1.40 -4.15
N GLY A 177 -2.74 -2.32 -3.80
CA GLY A 177 -3.58 -3.01 -4.78
C GLY A 177 -4.66 -3.90 -4.18
N GLY A 178 -5.86 -3.80 -4.74
CA GLY A 178 -7.04 -4.55 -4.34
C GLY A 178 -7.74 -4.03 -3.08
N GLU A 179 -8.68 -4.83 -2.59
CA GLU A 179 -9.55 -4.55 -1.43
C GLU A 179 -8.97 -5.15 -0.13
N ALA A 180 -9.34 -4.57 1.02
CA ALA A 180 -9.14 -5.22 2.31
C ALA A 180 -9.93 -6.54 2.41
N LEU A 181 -9.37 -7.53 3.13
CA LEU A 181 -9.96 -8.84 3.42
C LEU A 181 -10.39 -9.67 2.20
N ARG A 182 -9.90 -9.33 1.00
CA ARG A 182 -10.23 -10.04 -0.24
C ARG A 182 -9.01 -10.18 -1.12
N PHE A 183 -8.84 -11.38 -1.68
CA PHE A 183 -7.79 -11.61 -2.67
C PHE A 183 -8.18 -11.01 -4.03
N ASP A 184 -7.26 -10.22 -4.56
CA ASP A 184 -7.25 -9.72 -5.91
C ASP A 184 -6.07 -10.34 -6.67
N THR A 185 -6.38 -11.26 -7.60
CA THR A 185 -5.36 -12.02 -8.34
C THR A 185 -4.45 -11.11 -9.17
N ASP A 186 -4.99 -10.02 -9.74
CA ASP A 186 -4.20 -9.10 -10.55
C ASP A 186 -3.22 -8.33 -9.67
N ALA A 187 -3.70 -7.77 -8.55
CA ALA A 187 -2.83 -7.09 -7.59
C ALA A 187 -1.75 -8.00 -7.01
N ILE A 188 -2.09 -9.25 -6.68
CA ILE A 188 -1.12 -10.25 -6.20
C ILE A 188 -0.07 -10.53 -7.26
N GLN A 189 -0.47 -10.75 -8.51
CA GLN A 189 0.46 -11.01 -9.61
C GLN A 189 1.39 -9.83 -9.87
N VAL A 190 0.85 -8.60 -9.94
CA VAL A 190 1.64 -7.38 -10.14
C VAL A 190 2.66 -7.22 -9.02
N ALA A 191 2.27 -7.46 -7.76
CA ALA A 191 3.18 -7.39 -6.62
C ALA A 191 4.29 -8.45 -6.66
N THR A 192 3.92 -9.72 -6.89
CA THR A 192 4.87 -10.84 -6.98
C THR A 192 5.88 -10.60 -8.10
N GLU A 193 5.42 -10.32 -9.32
CA GLU A 193 6.30 -10.12 -10.45
C GLU A 193 7.15 -8.85 -10.32
N GLY A 194 6.59 -7.78 -9.75
CA GLY A 194 7.32 -6.54 -9.53
C GLY A 194 8.48 -6.70 -8.56
N ILE A 195 8.29 -7.49 -7.50
CA ILE A 195 9.39 -7.85 -6.58
C ILE A 195 10.44 -8.70 -7.29
N LEU A 196 10.05 -9.68 -8.12
CA LEU A 196 11.01 -10.47 -8.90
C LEU A 196 11.82 -9.61 -9.89
N ARG A 197 11.18 -8.60 -10.51
CA ARG A 197 11.88 -7.61 -11.35
C ARG A 197 12.83 -6.73 -10.55
N LEU A 198 12.47 -6.33 -9.33
CA LEU A 198 13.39 -5.61 -8.43
C LEU A 198 14.62 -6.44 -8.06
N LEU A 199 14.43 -7.73 -7.73
CA LEU A 199 15.56 -8.63 -7.44
C LEU A 199 16.52 -8.69 -8.63
N HIS A 200 16.00 -8.80 -9.85
CA HIS A 200 16.82 -8.77 -11.06
C HIS A 200 17.49 -7.40 -11.28
N HIS A 201 16.76 -6.30 -11.08
CA HIS A 201 17.30 -4.94 -11.18
C HIS A 201 18.48 -4.71 -10.23
N LEU A 202 18.41 -5.27 -9.02
CA LEU A 202 19.47 -5.27 -8.03
C LEU A 202 20.58 -6.32 -8.29
N GLN A 203 20.52 -7.03 -9.42
CA GLN A 203 21.45 -8.10 -9.77
C GLN A 203 21.48 -9.26 -8.75
N MET A 204 20.39 -9.44 -8.00
CA MET A 204 20.22 -10.54 -7.05
C MET A 204 19.82 -11.85 -7.75
N THR A 205 19.18 -11.76 -8.92
CA THR A 205 18.80 -12.91 -9.76
C THR A 205 19.22 -12.70 -11.21
N ASP A 206 19.44 -13.78 -11.96
CA ASP A 206 19.84 -13.71 -13.37
C ASP A 206 18.66 -13.52 -14.35
N ALA A 207 17.42 -13.66 -13.88
CA ALA A 207 16.22 -13.54 -14.69
C ALA A 207 15.07 -12.94 -13.86
N ALA A 208 14.12 -12.33 -14.58
CA ALA A 208 12.87 -11.80 -14.05
C ALA A 208 11.72 -12.07 -15.03
N PRO A 209 10.46 -11.96 -14.58
CA PRO A 209 9.31 -11.87 -15.47
C PRO A 209 9.48 -10.73 -16.48
N GLU A 210 8.90 -10.90 -17.67
CA GLU A 210 8.86 -9.86 -18.68
C GLU A 210 8.19 -8.60 -18.10
N PRO A 211 8.70 -7.39 -18.41
CA PRO A 211 8.05 -6.16 -18.00
C PRO A 211 6.70 -5.99 -18.73
N PRO A 212 5.78 -5.20 -18.16
CA PRO A 212 4.56 -4.80 -18.86
C PRO A 212 4.87 -4.15 -20.21
N HIS A 213 3.99 -4.32 -21.19
CA HIS A 213 4.14 -3.73 -22.52
C HIS A 213 4.12 -2.21 -22.47
N ASP A 214 3.18 -1.65 -21.70
CA ASP A 214 3.00 -0.21 -21.58
C ASP A 214 3.83 0.32 -20.39
N PRO A 215 4.48 1.49 -20.55
CA PRO A 215 5.20 2.10 -19.45
C PRO A 215 4.22 2.52 -18.33
N PRO A 216 4.68 2.56 -17.07
CA PRO A 216 3.86 3.03 -15.97
C PRO A 216 3.37 4.46 -16.18
N VAL A 217 2.12 4.73 -15.83
CA VAL A 217 1.60 6.10 -15.76
C VAL A 217 2.08 6.73 -14.45
N VAL A 218 2.93 7.75 -14.58
CA VAL A 218 3.46 8.51 -13.44
C VAL A 218 2.49 9.64 -13.08
N MET A 219 2.06 9.66 -11.83
CA MET A 219 1.15 10.65 -11.25
C MET A 219 1.89 11.37 -10.13
N HIS A 220 1.97 12.69 -10.22
CA HIS A 220 2.73 13.49 -9.26
C HIS A 220 1.88 14.02 -8.10
N ASP A 221 0.57 13.90 -8.23
CA ASP A 221 -0.40 14.34 -7.24
C ASP A 221 -1.67 13.48 -7.36
N SER A 222 -2.55 13.56 -6.36
CA SER A 222 -3.83 12.86 -6.36
C SER A 222 -4.86 13.57 -5.50
N ARG A 223 -6.14 13.32 -5.77
CA ARG A 223 -7.25 13.96 -5.04
C ARG A 223 -8.34 12.96 -4.70
N TRP A 224 -8.83 13.02 -3.47
CA TRP A 224 -10.09 12.38 -3.10
C TRP A 224 -11.26 13.27 -3.48
N ILE A 225 -12.16 12.72 -4.29
CA ILE A 225 -13.43 13.34 -4.63
C ILE A 225 -14.47 12.78 -3.67
N ARG A 226 -15.02 13.68 -2.83
CA ARG A 226 -15.90 13.35 -1.72
C ARG A 226 -17.37 13.59 -2.09
N ALA A 227 -18.26 12.84 -1.45
CA ALA A 227 -19.69 13.02 -1.62
C ALA A 227 -20.14 14.36 -1.01
N GLU A 228 -20.86 15.18 -1.80
CA GLU A 228 -21.51 16.39 -1.27
C GLU A 228 -22.87 16.10 -0.64
N ARG A 229 -23.49 14.98 -1.04
CA ARG A 229 -24.81 14.54 -0.61
C ARG A 229 -24.78 13.06 -0.28
N GLY A 230 -25.58 12.67 0.71
CA GLY A 230 -25.78 11.26 1.02
C GLY A 230 -26.81 10.61 0.10
N GLY A 231 -26.73 9.30 -0.04
CA GLY A 231 -27.68 8.53 -0.85
C GLY A 231 -27.10 7.21 -1.36
N ILE A 232 -27.87 6.55 -2.22
CA ILE A 232 -27.43 5.39 -2.99
C ILE A 232 -26.49 5.88 -4.08
N LEU A 233 -25.28 5.33 -4.09
CA LEU A 233 -24.20 5.69 -4.99
C LEU A 233 -24.31 4.91 -6.31
N ASP A 234 -24.39 5.63 -7.42
CA ASP A 234 -24.40 5.11 -8.80
C ASP A 234 -23.13 5.60 -9.53
N LEU A 235 -22.05 4.82 -9.39
CA LEU A 235 -20.75 5.09 -10.03
C LEU A 235 -20.84 4.90 -11.55
N GLN A 236 -20.43 5.92 -12.30
CA GLN A 236 -20.36 5.88 -13.77
C GLN A 236 -18.95 5.58 -14.28
N VAL A 237 -17.96 5.62 -13.40
CA VAL A 237 -16.56 5.30 -13.66
C VAL A 237 -16.04 4.38 -12.55
N GLY A 238 -15.04 3.57 -12.88
CA GLY A 238 -14.42 2.64 -11.95
C GLY A 238 -12.89 2.79 -11.86
N PRO A 239 -12.25 2.09 -10.92
CA PRO A 239 -10.80 2.02 -10.83
C PRO A 239 -10.17 1.59 -12.17
N GLY A 240 -9.17 2.35 -12.62
CA GLY A 240 -8.47 2.17 -13.90
C GLY A 240 -9.01 3.06 -15.03
N ASP A 241 -10.19 3.66 -14.89
CA ASP A 241 -10.75 4.54 -15.91
C ASP A 241 -10.03 5.89 -15.95
N GLN A 242 -9.81 6.40 -17.16
CA GLN A 242 -9.41 7.79 -17.38
C GLN A 242 -10.64 8.69 -17.30
N VAL A 243 -10.50 9.81 -16.59
CA VAL A 243 -11.55 10.81 -16.40
C VAL A 243 -11.10 12.16 -16.93
N ARG A 244 -12.06 12.95 -17.40
CA ARG A 244 -11.83 14.32 -17.89
C ARG A 244 -12.60 15.34 -17.09
N VAL A 245 -12.11 16.58 -17.03
CA VAL A 245 -12.83 17.72 -16.44
C VAL A 245 -14.26 17.79 -16.98
N GLY A 246 -15.24 17.86 -16.08
CA GLY A 246 -16.66 17.92 -16.42
C GLY A 246 -17.30 16.59 -16.82
N GLN A 247 -16.57 15.48 -16.80
CA GLN A 247 -17.15 14.14 -16.95
C GLN A 247 -17.88 13.75 -15.66
N THR A 248 -19.14 13.32 -15.76
CA THR A 248 -19.87 12.78 -14.62
C THR A 248 -19.22 11.51 -14.09
N LEU A 249 -18.87 11.54 -12.81
CA LEU A 249 -18.20 10.46 -12.10
C LEU A 249 -19.21 9.54 -11.42
N TRP A 250 -20.20 10.11 -10.74
CA TRP A 250 -21.28 9.36 -10.12
C TRP A 250 -22.53 10.21 -9.97
N ALA A 251 -23.62 9.55 -9.61
CA ALA A 251 -24.79 10.21 -9.04
C ALA A 251 -25.16 9.59 -7.70
N THR A 252 -25.81 10.37 -6.86
CA THR A 252 -26.46 9.91 -5.62
C THR A 252 -27.96 10.02 -5.78
N THR A 253 -28.71 9.01 -5.31
CA THR A 253 -30.17 9.05 -5.26
C THR A 253 -30.73 8.72 -3.89
N ASP A 254 -31.91 9.26 -3.57
CA ASP A 254 -32.68 8.78 -2.43
C ASP A 254 -33.18 7.33 -2.65
N PRO A 255 -33.62 6.60 -1.60
CA PRO A 255 -34.09 5.22 -1.74
C PRO A 255 -35.31 5.00 -2.63
N PHE A 256 -36.03 6.05 -3.01
CA PHE A 256 -37.19 6.03 -3.89
C PHE A 256 -36.87 6.53 -5.31
N GLY A 257 -35.67 7.07 -5.54
CA GLY A 257 -35.17 7.55 -6.82
C GLY A 257 -35.67 8.94 -7.24
N HIS A 258 -36.20 9.76 -6.31
CA HIS A 258 -36.78 11.06 -6.69
C HIS A 258 -35.72 12.17 -6.80
N GLU A 259 -34.81 12.25 -5.83
CA GLU A 259 -33.70 13.20 -5.86
C GLU A 259 -32.48 12.55 -6.49
N ARG A 260 -31.87 13.22 -7.48
CA ARG A 260 -30.60 12.79 -8.11
C ARG A 260 -29.62 13.95 -8.13
N SER A 261 -28.44 13.74 -7.55
CA SER A 261 -27.33 14.71 -7.57
C SER A 261 -26.12 14.07 -8.23
N ALA A 262 -25.67 14.64 -9.35
CA ALA A 262 -24.47 14.19 -10.06
C ALA A 262 -23.24 14.96 -9.56
N VAL A 263 -22.10 14.29 -9.56
CA VAL A 263 -20.78 14.88 -9.31
C VAL A 263 -19.91 14.66 -10.54
N ASP A 264 -19.31 15.74 -11.04
CA ASP A 264 -18.44 15.73 -12.21
C ASP A 264 -16.97 15.85 -11.80
N SER A 265 -16.06 15.37 -12.63
CA SER A 265 -14.63 15.43 -12.35
C SER A 265 -14.13 16.88 -12.35
N PRO A 266 -13.44 17.34 -11.29
CA PRO A 266 -12.80 18.64 -11.28
C PRO A 266 -11.52 18.67 -12.12
N ASP A 267 -10.88 17.53 -12.33
CA ASP A 267 -9.57 17.39 -12.99
C ASP A 267 -9.57 16.29 -14.06
N ASP A 268 -8.61 16.35 -14.98
CA ASP A 268 -8.23 15.22 -15.82
C ASP A 268 -7.36 14.26 -15.00
N GLY A 269 -7.57 12.95 -15.12
CA GLY A 269 -6.79 11.98 -14.35
C GLY A 269 -7.19 10.54 -14.56
N VAL A 270 -6.71 9.68 -13.65
CA VAL A 270 -7.04 8.25 -13.61
C VAL A 270 -7.65 7.91 -12.27
N VAL A 271 -8.76 7.18 -12.25
CA VAL A 271 -9.33 6.66 -11.00
C VAL A 271 -8.42 5.57 -10.46
N ILE A 272 -7.69 5.83 -9.38
CA ILE A 272 -6.74 4.90 -8.76
C ILE A 272 -7.32 4.18 -7.55
N GLY A 273 -8.45 4.65 -7.02
CA GLY A 273 -9.16 3.99 -5.94
C GLY A 273 -10.62 4.41 -5.87
N ALA A 274 -11.45 3.59 -5.24
CA ALA A 274 -12.88 3.85 -5.09
C ALA A 274 -13.43 3.24 -3.80
N THR A 275 -14.51 3.82 -3.27
CA THR A 275 -15.34 3.17 -2.26
C THR A 275 -16.06 1.96 -2.85
N THR A 276 -16.22 0.90 -2.06
CA THR A 276 -17.06 -0.26 -2.39
C THR A 276 -18.40 -0.22 -1.68
N LEU A 277 -18.66 0.82 -0.85
CA LEU A 277 -19.98 1.02 -0.26
C LEU A 277 -20.98 1.54 -1.30
N PRO A 278 -22.19 0.95 -1.37
CA PRO A 278 -23.26 1.45 -2.23
C PRO A 278 -24.00 2.65 -1.64
N LEU A 279 -23.68 3.04 -0.41
CA LEU A 279 -24.29 4.15 0.31
C LEU A 279 -23.19 5.10 0.79
N VAL A 280 -23.41 6.39 0.61
CA VAL A 280 -22.49 7.44 1.05
C VAL A 280 -23.23 8.48 1.88
N SER A 281 -22.48 9.18 2.72
CA SER A 281 -22.85 10.40 3.45
C SER A 281 -22.05 11.60 2.94
N PRO A 282 -22.51 12.84 3.16
CA PRO A 282 -21.70 14.02 2.85
C PRO A 282 -20.35 13.96 3.57
N GLY A 283 -19.25 14.15 2.83
CA GLY A 283 -17.88 14.05 3.32
C GLY A 283 -17.18 12.73 2.99
N ASP A 284 -17.93 11.64 2.77
CA ASP A 284 -17.33 10.34 2.48
C ASP A 284 -16.48 10.41 1.21
N ALA A 285 -15.24 9.90 1.28
CA ALA A 285 -14.38 9.77 0.11
C ALA A 285 -14.90 8.70 -0.87
N VAL A 286 -15.22 9.08 -2.11
CA VAL A 286 -15.86 8.21 -3.11
C VAL A 286 -14.85 7.68 -4.12
N LEU A 287 -14.10 8.57 -4.77
CA LEU A 287 -13.09 8.22 -5.78
C LEU A 287 -11.75 8.88 -5.43
N HIS A 288 -10.66 8.14 -5.58
CA HIS A 288 -9.30 8.67 -5.54
C HIS A 288 -8.82 8.80 -6.98
N VAL A 289 -8.55 10.03 -7.42
CA VAL A 289 -8.10 10.31 -8.79
C VAL A 289 -6.64 10.74 -8.75
N GLY A 290 -5.78 9.98 -9.43
CA GLY A 290 -4.39 10.34 -9.65
C GLY A 290 -4.27 11.31 -10.82
N LEU A 291 -3.53 12.40 -10.62
CA LEU A 291 -3.40 13.49 -11.57
C LEU A 291 -2.17 13.27 -12.46
N VAL A 292 -2.41 13.20 -13.76
CA VAL A 292 -1.38 13.03 -14.79
C VAL A 292 -0.96 14.42 -15.27
N GLY A 293 0.33 14.74 -15.25
CA GLY A 293 0.83 16.05 -15.68
C GLY A 293 2.07 16.50 -14.90
N GLU A 294 2.47 17.76 -15.06
CA GLU A 294 3.58 18.32 -14.28
C GLU A 294 3.17 18.47 -12.80
N ARG A 295 4.13 18.25 -11.89
CA ARG A 295 3.92 18.41 -10.43
C ARG A 295 3.39 19.82 -10.14
N PRO A 296 2.17 19.99 -9.60
CA PRO A 296 1.74 21.29 -9.11
C PRO A 296 2.62 21.73 -7.94
N PRO A 297 2.87 23.04 -7.74
CA PRO A 297 3.61 23.53 -6.58
C PRO A 297 2.92 23.05 -5.30
N HIS A 298 3.69 22.54 -4.33
CA HIS A 298 3.19 22.00 -3.06
C HIS A 298 2.15 22.93 -2.41
N GLU A 299 0.89 22.51 -2.44
CA GLU A 299 -0.10 22.93 -1.48
C GLU A 299 -0.28 21.73 -0.54
N ASP A 300 -0.13 21.93 0.77
CA ASP A 300 -0.43 20.90 1.75
C ASP A 300 -1.92 20.54 1.60
N ASP A 301 -2.23 19.35 1.07
CA ASP A 301 -3.59 18.84 1.07
C ASP A 301 -3.85 18.13 2.42
N PRO A 302 -4.62 18.72 3.34
CA PRO A 302 -4.96 18.09 4.62
C PRO A 302 -5.85 16.85 4.45
N SER A 303 -6.37 16.56 3.26
CA SER A 303 -7.31 15.45 3.02
C SER A 303 -6.70 14.05 3.22
N GLU A 304 -5.38 13.90 3.13
CA GLU A 304 -4.68 12.63 3.37
C GLU A 304 -4.67 12.18 4.85
N GLU A 305 -4.87 13.12 5.79
CA GLU A 305 -4.85 12.86 7.24
C GLU A 305 -6.14 12.20 7.74
N GLU A 306 -7.28 12.47 7.08
CA GLU A 306 -8.61 11.98 7.50
C GLU A 306 -8.96 10.58 6.97
N ASP A 307 -8.27 10.12 5.93
CA ASP A 307 -8.56 8.88 5.18
C ASP A 307 -8.49 7.57 5.98
N GLN A 308 -7.94 7.61 7.21
CA GLN A 308 -7.81 6.45 8.09
C GLN A 308 -8.54 6.60 9.43
N VAL A 309 -9.19 7.75 9.65
CA VAL A 309 -9.97 8.01 10.87
C VAL A 309 -11.43 7.55 10.70
N GLU A 310 -11.93 7.47 9.45
CA GLU A 310 -13.29 6.97 9.14
C GLU A 310 -13.48 5.46 9.40
N ASP A 311 -12.40 4.69 9.63
CA ASP A 311 -12.47 3.25 9.93
C ASP A 311 -12.91 2.92 11.37
N ASP A 312 -13.23 3.94 12.20
CA ASP A 312 -13.63 3.77 13.60
C ASP A 312 -15.09 3.32 13.81
N HIS A 313 -15.77 2.89 12.73
CA HIS A 313 -17.10 2.28 12.82
C HIS A 313 -17.00 0.76 12.99
N PRO A 314 -17.28 0.22 14.18
CA PRO A 314 -17.28 -1.23 14.39
C PRO A 314 -18.34 -1.88 13.49
N ALA A 315 -17.99 -3.05 12.96
CA ALA A 315 -18.96 -4.00 12.41
C ALA A 315 -19.94 -4.48 13.49
#